data_AF-A0A9E4VQ72-F1
#
_entry.id   AF-A0A9E4VQ72-F1
#
_cell.length_a   1.000
_cell.length_b   1.000
_cell.length_c   1.000
_cell.angle_alpha   90.00
_cell.angle_beta   90.00
_cell.angle_gamma   90.00
#
_symmetry.space_group_name_H-M   'P 1'
#
loop_
_entity.id
_entity.type
_entity.pdbx_description
1 polymer ?
#
loop_
_entity_poly.entity_id
_entity_poly.type
_entity_poly.pdbx_seq_one_letter_code
_entity_poly.pdbx_strand_id
1 'polypeptide(L)'
;MFLEESGRDPASFTISKRVYVAVDNDEKRAEGRLREWFGKRYGNADMASQVSVWGPTAKVTEELAKVTEAGAEMVLLNPAFDDMEHLEILAEEVIPNI
;
A
#
# COMPACT_ATOMS: atom_id res chain seq x y z
N MET A 1 -11.00 -22.82 -5.03
CA MET A 1 -11.62 -23.14 -6.33
C MET A 1 -10.58 -23.30 -7.47
N PHE A 2 -9.90 -22.27 -8.02
CA PHE A 2 -8.94 -22.48 -9.14
C PHE A 2 -7.69 -23.34 -8.81
N LEU A 3 -7.13 -23.21 -7.60
CA LEU A 3 -5.95 -23.98 -7.19
C LEU A 3 -6.30 -25.46 -6.97
N GLU A 4 -7.39 -25.73 -6.26
CA GLU A 4 -7.90 -27.08 -6.04
C GLU A 4 -8.26 -27.78 -7.35
N GLU A 5 -8.91 -27.06 -8.29
CA GLU A 5 -9.21 -27.56 -9.65
C GLU A 5 -7.94 -27.92 -10.43
N SER A 6 -6.84 -27.22 -10.15
CA SER A 6 -5.52 -27.49 -10.73
C SER A 6 -4.73 -28.55 -9.94
N GLY A 7 -5.33 -29.19 -8.93
CA GLY A 7 -4.67 -30.17 -8.07
C GLY A 7 -3.61 -29.58 -7.14
N ARG A 8 -3.70 -28.28 -6.83
CA ARG A 8 -2.76 -27.57 -5.95
C ARG A 8 -3.42 -27.22 -4.63
N ASP A 9 -2.67 -27.36 -3.54
CA ASP A 9 -3.09 -26.90 -2.21
C ASP A 9 -3.18 -25.35 -2.20
N PRO A 10 -4.36 -24.76 -1.92
CA PRO A 10 -4.49 -23.31 -1.78
C PRO A 10 -3.57 -22.71 -0.72
N ALA A 11 -3.31 -23.43 0.38
CA ALA A 11 -2.47 -22.96 1.47
C ALA A 11 -0.98 -22.85 1.06
N SER A 12 -0.57 -23.49 -0.03
CA SER A 12 0.78 -23.37 -0.57
C SER A 12 0.96 -22.16 -1.50
N PHE A 13 -0.05 -21.31 -1.64
CA PHE A 13 -0.03 -20.17 -2.55
C PHE A 13 -0.23 -18.86 -1.79
N THR A 14 0.89 -18.26 -1.38
CA THR A 14 0.89 -16.98 -0.65
C THR A 14 0.27 -15.87 -1.47
N ILE A 15 -0.73 -15.19 -0.91
CA ILE A 15 -1.33 -14.01 -1.53
C ILE A 15 -0.52 -12.75 -1.18
N SER A 16 0.10 -12.14 -2.20
CA SER A 16 0.77 -10.86 -2.04
C SER A 16 -0.06 -9.70 -2.60
N LYS A 17 -0.06 -8.57 -1.89
CA LYS A 17 -0.69 -7.32 -2.31
C LYS A 17 0.32 -6.19 -2.31
N ARG A 18 0.48 -5.52 -3.45
CA ARG A 18 1.20 -4.23 -3.51
C ARG A 18 0.27 -3.09 -3.12
N VAL A 19 0.78 -2.17 -2.31
CA VAL A 19 0.09 -0.95 -1.88
C VAL A 19 0.98 0.25 -2.18
N TYR A 20 0.45 1.20 -2.96
CA TYR A 20 1.08 2.52 -3.06
C TYR A 20 0.82 3.28 -1.78
N VAL A 21 1.87 3.85 -1.18
CA VAL A 21 1.75 4.47 0.14
C VAL A 21 2.47 5.81 0.20
N ALA A 22 1.88 6.78 0.90
CA ALA A 22 2.54 8.02 1.26
C ALA A 22 2.17 8.42 2.70
N VAL A 23 3.16 8.74 3.53
CA VAL A 23 2.95 9.18 4.90
C VAL A 23 3.15 10.68 4.95
N ASP A 24 2.10 11.41 5.35
CA ASP A 24 2.15 12.86 5.50
C ASP A 24 1.01 13.32 6.43
N ASN A 25 1.32 14.22 7.36
CA ASN A 25 0.29 14.84 8.22
C ASN A 25 -0.65 15.78 7.44
N ASP A 26 -0.24 16.26 6.26
CA ASP A 26 -1.10 16.96 5.31
C ASP A 26 -1.61 15.99 4.24
N GLU A 27 -2.79 15.43 4.46
CA GLU A 27 -3.41 14.47 3.54
C GLU A 27 -3.61 15.01 2.12
N LYS A 28 -3.92 16.31 1.99
CA LYS A 28 -4.13 16.93 0.67
C LYS A 28 -2.82 17.05 -0.09
N ARG A 29 -1.72 17.35 0.61
CA ARG A 29 -0.39 17.37 0.02
C ARG A 29 0.03 15.98 -0.43
N ALA A 30 -0.11 14.96 0.42
CA ALA A 30 0.21 13.58 0.04
C ALA A 30 -0.60 13.10 -1.18
N GLU A 31 -1.91 13.33 -1.17
CA GLU A 31 -2.77 12.97 -2.31
C GLU A 31 -2.33 13.69 -3.59
N GLY A 32 -2.08 14.99 -3.53
CA GLY A 32 -1.62 15.78 -4.66
C GLY A 32 -0.32 15.24 -5.28
N ARG A 33 0.65 14.87 -4.45
CA ARG A 33 1.94 14.31 -4.90
C ARG A 33 1.78 12.91 -5.50
N LEU A 34 0.93 12.06 -4.91
CA LEU A 34 0.60 10.75 -5.48
C LEU A 34 -0.06 10.91 -6.85
N ARG A 35 -1.06 11.80 -6.96
CA ARG A 35 -1.75 12.10 -8.22
C ARG A 35 -0.79 12.62 -9.29
N GLU A 36 0.14 13.50 -8.93
CA GLU A 36 1.18 13.99 -9.83
C GLU A 36 2.06 12.84 -10.34
N TRP A 37 2.54 11.98 -9.44
CA TRP A 37 3.38 10.85 -9.81
C TRP A 37 2.62 9.84 -10.70
N PHE A 38 1.38 9.49 -10.35
CA PHE A 38 0.53 8.61 -11.17
C PHE A 38 0.19 9.23 -12.53
N GLY A 39 -0.06 10.53 -12.58
CA GLY A 39 -0.27 11.26 -13.84
C GLY A 39 0.93 11.14 -14.77
N LYS A 40 2.15 11.30 -14.24
CA LYS A 40 3.40 11.14 -15.02
C LYS A 40 3.69 9.69 -15.37
N ARG A 41 3.49 8.75 -14.44
CA ARG A 41 3.92 7.35 -14.57
C ARG A 41 2.94 6.49 -15.35
N TYR A 42 1.64 6.76 -15.20
CA TYR A 42 0.54 5.96 -15.72
C TYR A 42 -0.44 6.74 -16.60
N GLY A 43 -0.27 8.06 -16.74
CA GLY A 43 -1.18 8.89 -17.56
C GLY A 43 -2.57 9.07 -16.95
N ASN A 44 -2.78 8.65 -15.69
CA ASN A 44 -4.05 8.74 -15.00
C ASN A 44 -3.83 9.14 -13.54
N ALA A 45 -3.96 10.44 -13.25
CA ALA A 45 -3.77 10.99 -11.92
C ALA A 45 -4.86 10.53 -10.93
N ASP A 46 -6.11 10.40 -11.38
CA ASP A 46 -7.24 10.03 -10.53
C ASP A 46 -7.13 8.61 -9.97
N MET A 47 -6.41 7.73 -10.66
CA MET A 47 -6.13 6.38 -10.18
C MET A 47 -5.43 6.38 -8.81
N ALA A 48 -4.57 7.38 -8.53
CA ALA A 48 -3.84 7.45 -7.27
C ALA A 48 -4.77 7.37 -6.06
N SER A 49 -5.81 8.19 -6.04
CA SER A 49 -6.78 8.28 -4.92
C SER A 49 -7.65 7.02 -4.77
N GLN A 50 -7.68 6.15 -5.79
CA GLN A 50 -8.48 4.92 -5.78
C GLN A 50 -7.70 3.70 -5.27
N VAL A 51 -6.36 3.71 -5.40
CA VAL A 51 -5.54 2.51 -5.20
C VAL A 51 -4.40 2.69 -4.18
N SER A 52 -4.21 3.90 -3.67
CA SER A 52 -3.15 4.22 -2.71
C SER A 52 -3.69 4.36 -1.29
N VAL A 53 -2.83 4.17 -0.30
CA VAL A 53 -3.05 4.51 1.10
C VAL A 53 -2.22 5.76 1.41
N TRP A 54 -2.82 6.78 2.02
CA TRP A 54 -2.07 7.98 2.38
C TRP A 54 -2.64 8.71 3.59
N GLY A 55 -1.77 9.44 4.27
CA GLY A 55 -2.10 10.34 5.38
C GLY A 55 -1.16 10.17 6.58
N PRO A 56 -1.57 10.59 7.78
CA PRO A 56 -0.74 10.46 8.98
C PRO A 56 -0.51 8.98 9.32
N THR A 57 0.56 8.68 10.07
CA THR A 57 0.97 7.31 10.41
C THR A 57 -0.18 6.47 10.97
N ALA A 58 -0.96 7.00 11.90
CA ALA A 58 -2.13 6.31 12.46
C ALA A 58 -3.13 5.82 11.40
N LYS A 59 -3.44 6.66 10.40
CA LYS A 59 -4.36 6.30 9.31
C LYS A 59 -3.73 5.26 8.39
N VAL A 60 -2.45 5.42 8.06
CA VAL A 60 -1.73 4.48 7.20
C VAL A 60 -1.64 3.11 7.85
N THR A 61 -1.37 3.04 9.16
CA THR A 61 -1.41 1.79 9.94
C THR A 61 -2.77 1.12 9.87
N GLU A 62 -3.85 1.86 10.16
CA GLU A 62 -5.22 1.32 10.12
C GLU A 62 -5.58 0.74 8.74
N GLU A 63 -5.27 1.48 7.67
CA GLU A 63 -5.59 1.05 6.31
C GLU A 63 -4.73 -0.15 5.83
N LEU A 64 -3.47 -0.23 6.26
CA LEU A 64 -2.62 -1.39 5.95
C LEU A 64 -3.03 -2.63 6.75
N ALA A 65 -3.48 -2.48 7.99
CA ALA A 65 -4.05 -3.59 8.77
C ALA A 65 -5.29 -4.18 8.08
N LYS A 66 -6.15 -3.35 7.47
CA LYS A 66 -7.29 -3.85 6.67
C LYS A 66 -6.85 -4.72 5.49
N VAL A 67 -5.66 -4.50 4.93
CA VAL A 67 -5.12 -5.31 3.83
C VAL A 67 -4.67 -6.68 4.32
N THR A 68 -4.02 -6.76 5.48
CA THR A 68 -3.61 -8.04 6.09
C THR A 68 -4.83 -8.82 6.58
N GLU A 69 -5.80 -8.15 7.22
CA GLU A 69 -7.09 -8.73 7.63
C GLU A 69 -7.91 -9.29 6.46
N ALA A 70 -7.79 -8.68 5.27
CA ALA A 70 -8.41 -9.18 4.04
C ALA A 70 -7.74 -10.44 3.47
N GLY A 71 -6.69 -10.96 4.10
CA GLY A 71 -6.01 -12.20 3.75
C GLY A 71 -4.75 -12.04 2.91
N ALA A 72 -4.19 -10.82 2.81
CA ALA A 72 -2.85 -10.65 2.25
C ALA A 72 -1.80 -11.19 3.22
N GLU A 73 -1.04 -12.18 2.80
CA GLU A 73 0.03 -12.81 3.60
C GLU A 73 1.37 -12.11 3.39
N MET A 74 1.50 -11.31 2.33
CA MET A 74 2.65 -10.45 2.08
C MET A 74 2.18 -9.09 1.53
N VAL A 75 2.48 -8.01 2.24
CA VAL A 75 2.19 -6.66 1.75
C VAL A 75 3.48 -6.02 1.22
N LEU A 76 3.49 -5.70 -0.08
CA LEU A 76 4.58 -4.95 -0.71
C LEU A 76 4.26 -3.46 -0.64
N LEU A 77 4.89 -2.74 0.29
CA LEU A 77 4.77 -1.29 0.39
C LEU A 77 5.59 -0.62 -0.71
N ASN A 78 4.96 0.30 -1.42
CA ASN A 78 5.58 1.01 -2.54
C ASN A 78 5.38 2.53 -2.40
N PRO A 79 6.29 3.22 -1.70
CA PRO A 79 6.39 4.68 -1.78
C PRO A 79 6.58 5.12 -3.24
N ALA A 80 5.83 6.14 -3.66
CA ALA A 80 5.94 6.70 -5.01
C ALA A 80 7.01 7.80 -5.12
N PHE A 81 7.40 8.36 -3.98
CA PHE A 81 8.36 9.45 -3.83
C PHE A 81 8.97 9.39 -2.44
N ASP A 82 10.05 10.17 -2.23
CA ASP A 82 10.79 10.27 -0.97
C ASP A 82 11.07 8.89 -0.34
N ASP A 83 11.64 8.00 -1.15
CA ASP A 83 11.75 6.57 -0.82
C ASP A 83 12.38 6.32 0.55
N MET A 84 13.43 7.07 0.90
CA MET A 84 14.15 6.90 2.16
C MET A 84 13.37 7.41 3.37
N GLU A 85 12.71 8.57 3.25
CA GLU A 85 11.90 9.13 4.33
C GLU A 85 10.71 8.21 4.64
N HIS A 86 10.02 7.75 3.60
CA HIS A 86 8.93 6.78 3.77
C HIS A 86 9.43 5.46 4.32
N LEU A 87 10.58 4.97 3.87
CA LEU A 87 11.16 3.72 4.40
C LEU A 87 11.38 3.81 5.91
N GLU A 88 11.98 4.89 6.38
CA GLU A 88 12.24 5.13 7.81
C GLU A 88 10.93 5.19 8.61
N ILE A 89 9.99 6.06 8.20
CA ILE A 89 8.71 6.22 8.90
C ILE A 89 7.89 4.91 8.90
N LEU A 90 7.84 4.21 7.76
CA LEU A 90 7.10 2.95 7.67
C LEU A 90 7.71 1.88 8.57
N ALA A 91 9.05 1.78 8.61
CA ALA A 91 9.75 0.81 9.44
C ALA A 91 9.60 1.09 10.94
N GLU A 92 9.62 2.35 11.36
CA GLU A 92 9.62 2.73 12.77
C GLU A 92 8.20 2.91 13.35
N GLU A 93 7.28 3.48 12.58
CA GLU A 93 5.99 3.94 13.12
C GLU A 93 4.78 3.15 12.61
N VAL A 94 4.90 2.48 11.46
CA VAL A 94 3.74 1.82 10.81
C VAL A 94 3.82 0.30 10.94
N ILE A 95 4.85 -0.32 10.36
CA ILE A 95 5.00 -1.79 10.30
C ILE A 95 4.98 -2.47 11.69
N PRO A 96 5.55 -1.89 12.76
CA PRO A 96 5.47 -2.51 14.09
C PRO A 96 4.05 -2.55 14.69
N ASN A 97 3.09 -1.85 14.08
CA ASN A 97 1.74 -1.64 14.61
C ASN A 97 0.63 -2.23 13.71
N ILE A 98 0.98 -3.05 12.70
CA ILE A 98 0.03 -3.76 11.80
C ILE A 98 -0.02 -5.26 12.06
#